data_AF-A0A2T2SDF1-F1
#
_entry.id   AF-A0A2T2SDF1-F1
#
_cell.length_a   1.000
_cell.length_b   1.000
_cell.length_c   1.000
_cell.angle_alpha   90.00
_cell.angle_beta   90.00
_cell.angle_gamma   90.00
#
_symmetry.space_group_name_H-M   'P 1'
#
loop_
_entity.id
_entity.type
_entity.pdbx_description
1 polymer ?
#
loop_
_entity_poly.entity_id
_entity_poly.type
_entity_poly.pdbx_seq_one_letter_code
_entity_poly.pdbx_strand_id
1 'polypeptide(L)'
;MPDVLILQHVRPEPPGTIATALDDRGVSHRTVRIHRDDPLFGVGDPFTVFHWHGDVSALPDGAVSLARFAQTGHQAFRYGDNAYGLLCHLEGTPKPMAWMTTTFQDELAEEGLDAGAIRRAAMGHEPQLRDTARTVFGRWGDLVGELGLRVT
;
A
#
# COMPACT_ATOMS: atom_id res chain seq x y z
N MET A 1 14.93 -8.95 -21.81
CA MET A 1 13.52 -8.61 -22.13
C MET A 1 12.84 -8.28 -20.82
N PRO A 2 11.88 -7.33 -20.76
CA PRO A 2 11.22 -7.01 -19.50
C PRO A 2 10.34 -8.18 -19.06
N ASP A 3 10.43 -8.58 -17.79
CA ASP A 3 9.62 -9.63 -17.21
C ASP A 3 8.13 -9.23 -17.20
N VAL A 4 7.26 -10.11 -17.70
CA VAL A 4 5.81 -9.89 -17.60
C VAL A 4 5.36 -10.20 -16.17
N LEU A 5 4.76 -9.20 -15.51
CA LEU A 5 4.26 -9.34 -14.15
C LEU A 5 2.82 -9.86 -14.17
N ILE A 6 2.59 -11.04 -13.57
CA ILE A 6 1.25 -11.60 -13.41
C ILE A 6 0.80 -11.39 -11.97
N LEU A 7 -0.29 -10.64 -11.78
CA LEU A 7 -0.89 -10.36 -10.47
C LEU A 7 -1.91 -11.44 -10.12
N GLN A 8 -1.59 -12.30 -9.16
CA GLN A 8 -2.49 -13.40 -8.74
C GLN A 8 -3.30 -12.97 -7.52
N HIS A 9 -4.63 -13.14 -7.60
CA HIS A 9 -5.58 -12.49 -6.70
C HIS A 9 -6.16 -13.42 -5.61
N VAL A 10 -6.04 -14.75 -5.73
CA VAL A 10 -6.47 -15.74 -4.70
C VAL A 10 -5.66 -17.05 -4.85
N ARG A 11 -5.39 -17.76 -3.74
CA ARG A 11 -4.52 -18.96 -3.67
C ARG A 11 -4.99 -20.26 -4.37
N PRO A 12 -6.29 -20.59 -4.53
CA PRO A 12 -6.69 -21.92 -5.03
C PRO A 12 -6.73 -22.02 -6.57
N GLU A 13 -6.56 -20.92 -7.30
CA GLU A 13 -6.54 -20.94 -8.77
C GLU A 13 -5.08 -20.84 -9.27
N PRO A 14 -4.65 -21.71 -10.22
CA PRO A 14 -3.36 -21.52 -10.89
C PRO A 14 -3.32 -20.15 -11.59
N PRO A 15 -2.16 -19.64 -12.06
CA PRO A 15 -2.03 -18.31 -12.66
C PRO A 15 -2.78 -18.10 -14.00
N GLY A 16 -3.81 -18.89 -14.24
CA GLY A 16 -4.76 -18.80 -15.33
C GLY A 16 -4.14 -19.13 -16.68
N THR A 17 -4.98 -19.08 -17.72
CA THR A 17 -4.61 -19.29 -19.12
C THR A 17 -3.49 -18.36 -19.60
N ILE A 18 -3.26 -17.25 -18.90
CA ILE A 18 -2.27 -16.23 -19.24
C ILE A 18 -0.84 -16.70 -18.97
N ALA A 19 -0.57 -17.33 -17.82
CA ALA A 19 0.77 -17.86 -17.53
C ALA A 19 1.14 -18.99 -18.50
N THR A 20 0.22 -19.92 -18.76
CA THR A 20 0.42 -20.98 -19.75
C THR A 20 0.69 -20.41 -21.15
N ALA A 21 -0.04 -19.37 -21.56
CA ALA A 21 0.17 -18.73 -22.85
C ALA A 21 1.51 -17.98 -22.98
N LEU A 22 2.10 -17.55 -21.86
CA LEU A 22 3.42 -16.92 -21.79
C LEU A 22 4.54 -17.96 -21.79
N ASP A 23 4.35 -19.08 -21.08
CA ASP A 23 5.24 -20.24 -21.10
C ASP A 23 5.35 -20.83 -22.53
N ASP A 24 4.22 -21.03 -23.21
CA ASP A 24 4.16 -21.53 -24.60
C ASP A 24 4.88 -20.62 -25.60
N ARG A 25 5.06 -19.33 -25.25
CA ARG A 25 5.73 -18.32 -26.08
C ARG A 25 7.17 -18.05 -25.65
N GLY A 26 7.69 -18.77 -24.65
CA GLY A 26 9.05 -18.60 -24.13
C GLY A 26 9.28 -17.22 -23.49
N VAL A 27 8.24 -16.58 -22.97
CA VAL A 27 8.31 -15.26 -22.33
C VAL A 27 8.48 -15.44 -20.82
N SER A 28 9.60 -14.97 -20.27
CA SER A 28 9.82 -14.97 -18.82
C SER A 28 8.76 -14.14 -18.10
N HIS A 29 8.12 -14.74 -17.10
CA HIS A 29 7.15 -14.08 -16.24
C HIS A 29 7.43 -14.36 -14.77
N ARG A 30 6.95 -13.45 -13.91
CA ARG A 30 7.02 -13.59 -12.46
C ARG A 30 5.64 -13.36 -11.86
N THR A 31 5.18 -14.33 -11.08
CA THR A 31 3.94 -14.19 -10.31
C THR A 31 4.20 -13.40 -9.03
N VAL A 32 3.46 -12.31 -8.84
CA VAL A 32 3.45 -11.56 -7.57
C VAL A 32 2.13 -11.81 -6.86
N ARG A 33 2.22 -12.23 -5.60
CA ARG A 33 1.08 -12.49 -4.72
C ARG A 33 0.67 -11.18 -4.06
N ILE A 34 -0.59 -10.81 -4.21
CA ILE A 34 -1.22 -9.74 -3.41
C ILE A 34 -1.99 -10.46 -2.30
N HIS A 35 -1.61 -10.27 -1.04
CA HIS A 35 -2.17 -11.06 0.06
C HIS A 35 -3.46 -10.42 0.59
N ARG A 36 -4.57 -10.70 -0.10
CA ARG A 36 -5.94 -10.28 0.22
C ARG A 36 -6.44 -10.73 1.62
N ASP A 37 -5.78 -11.71 2.23
CA ASP A 37 -6.17 -12.32 3.51
C ASP A 37 -5.20 -12.01 4.67
N ASP A 38 -4.29 -11.03 4.53
CA ASP A 38 -3.44 -10.65 5.66
C ASP A 38 -4.32 -10.09 6.81
N PRO A 39 -4.07 -10.49 8.08
CA PRO A 39 -4.92 -10.07 9.19
C PRO A 39 -4.98 -8.54 9.34
N LEU A 40 -3.93 -7.82 8.93
CA LEU A 40 -3.88 -6.36 9.02
C LEU A 40 -4.77 -5.66 7.98
N PHE A 41 -4.66 -6.04 6.71
CA PHE A 41 -5.35 -5.37 5.60
C PHE A 41 -6.70 -6.03 5.32
N GLY A 42 -7.69 -5.68 6.14
CA GLY A 42 -9.09 -6.09 6.03
C GLY A 42 -9.96 -5.30 5.07
N VAL A 43 -9.35 -4.62 4.13
CA VAL A 43 -9.99 -3.62 3.27
C VAL A 43 -10.14 -4.18 1.86
N GLY A 44 -11.20 -3.79 1.16
CA GLY A 44 -11.40 -4.18 -0.24
C GLY A 44 -10.32 -3.59 -1.15
N ASP A 45 -9.97 -4.29 -2.22
CA ASP A 45 -9.10 -3.80 -3.28
C ASP A 45 -9.95 -3.23 -4.43
N PRO A 46 -9.77 -1.96 -4.85
CA PRO A 46 -8.81 -0.97 -4.34
C PRO A 46 -9.27 -0.26 -3.07
N PHE A 47 -8.30 0.24 -2.29
CA PHE A 47 -8.51 1.10 -1.12
C PHE A 47 -7.75 2.43 -1.25
N THR A 48 -8.12 3.40 -0.42
CA THR A 48 -7.60 4.77 -0.47
C THR A 48 -6.52 4.98 0.60
N VAL A 49 -5.38 5.53 0.19
CA VAL A 49 -4.27 5.92 1.07
C VAL A 49 -3.75 7.31 0.68
N PHE A 50 -2.95 7.93 1.55
CA PHE A 50 -2.22 9.15 1.21
C PHE A 50 -0.74 8.84 0.95
N HIS A 51 -0.18 9.44 -0.10
CA HIS A 51 1.24 9.31 -0.44
C HIS A 51 1.92 10.68 -0.25
N TRP A 52 3.05 10.68 0.46
CA TRP A 52 3.93 11.85 0.58
C TRP A 52 5.38 11.38 0.71
N HIS A 53 5.91 10.78 -0.34
CA HIS A 53 7.28 10.30 -0.38
C HIS A 53 7.80 10.33 -1.83
N GLY A 54 9.07 10.72 -2.01
CA GLY A 54 9.79 10.59 -3.29
C GLY A 54 10.59 9.30 -3.37
N ASP A 55 11.13 8.86 -2.23
CA ASP A 55 11.90 7.62 -2.14
C ASP A 55 11.00 6.39 -2.16
N VAL A 56 11.50 5.33 -2.77
CA VAL A 56 10.88 4.00 -2.77
C VAL A 56 11.82 3.01 -2.10
N SER A 57 11.31 2.27 -1.12
CA SER A 57 12.09 1.24 -0.45
C SER A 57 11.99 -0.09 -1.19
N ALA A 58 13.12 -0.79 -1.28
CA ALA A 58 13.10 -2.20 -1.63
C ALA A 58 12.37 -2.98 -0.53
N LEU A 59 11.66 -4.04 -0.92
CA LEU A 59 11.08 -4.96 0.04
C LEU A 59 12.23 -5.69 0.76
N PRO A 60 12.29 -5.68 2.11
CA PRO A 60 13.31 -6.42 2.84
C PRO A 60 13.26 -7.92 2.53
N ASP A 61 14.41 -8.59 2.54
CA ASP A 61 14.47 -10.03 2.36
C ASP A 61 13.62 -10.74 3.42
N GLY A 62 12.73 -11.64 3.00
CA GLY A 62 11.80 -12.35 3.89
C GLY A 62 10.55 -11.56 4.27
N ALA A 63 10.39 -10.30 3.82
CA ALA A 63 9.14 -9.58 3.96
C ALA A 63 8.10 -10.00 2.91
N VAL A 64 6.83 -9.84 3.26
CA VAL A 64 5.66 -10.09 2.41
C VAL A 64 5.05 -8.75 2.05
N SER A 65 4.94 -8.47 0.75
CA SER A 65 4.20 -7.31 0.24
C SER A 65 2.71 -7.43 0.54
N LEU A 66 2.13 -6.39 1.14
CA LEU A 66 0.70 -6.31 1.46
C LEU A 66 -0.06 -5.37 0.53
N ALA A 67 0.55 -4.25 0.14
CA ALA A 67 -0.04 -3.27 -0.76
C ALA A 67 0.97 -2.84 -1.82
N ARG A 68 0.50 -2.56 -3.04
CA ARG A 68 1.36 -2.07 -4.14
C ARG A 68 0.68 -0.95 -4.90
N PHE A 69 1.49 0.01 -5.35
CA PHE A 69 1.10 1.05 -6.28
C PHE A 69 1.99 0.99 -7.52
N ALA A 70 1.41 1.12 -8.71
CA ALA A 70 2.11 0.85 -9.96
C ALA A 70 3.37 1.71 -10.16
N GLN A 71 3.37 2.95 -9.65
CA GLN A 71 4.45 3.90 -9.86
C GLN A 71 5.58 3.77 -8.82
N THR A 72 5.27 3.32 -7.60
CA THR A 72 6.21 3.36 -6.46
C THR A 72 6.47 2.00 -5.81
N GLY A 73 5.92 0.92 -6.36
CA GLY A 73 6.17 -0.42 -5.87
C GLY A 73 5.36 -0.76 -4.62
N HIS A 74 6.02 -1.16 -3.53
CA HIS A 74 5.35 -1.63 -2.32
C HIS A 74 4.93 -0.46 -1.42
N GLN A 75 3.70 -0.50 -0.92
CA GLN A 75 3.12 0.54 -0.08
C GLN A 75 2.89 0.08 1.36
N ALA A 76 2.88 -1.24 1.56
CA ALA A 76 2.87 -1.88 2.86
C ALA A 76 3.52 -3.25 2.77
N PHE A 77 4.16 -3.69 3.85
CA PHE A 77 4.72 -5.03 3.99
C PHE A 77 4.58 -5.57 5.42
N ARG A 78 4.67 -6.89 5.55
CA ARG A 78 4.86 -7.60 6.83
C ARG A 78 6.21 -8.30 6.84
N TYR A 79 6.91 -8.26 7.96
CA TYR A 79 8.14 -8.98 8.23
C TYR A 79 7.93 -9.90 9.43
N GLY A 80 8.16 -11.21 9.26
CA GLY A 80 7.80 -12.19 10.28
C GLY A 80 6.30 -12.19 10.58
N ASP A 81 5.94 -12.44 11.84
CA ASP A 81 4.53 -12.62 12.21
C ASP A 81 3.83 -11.33 12.64
N ASN A 82 4.58 -10.36 13.16
CA ASN A 82 4.02 -9.20 13.86
C ASN A 82 4.69 -7.86 13.56
N ALA A 83 5.68 -7.78 12.65
CA ALA A 83 6.25 -6.50 12.26
C ALA A 83 5.67 -6.05 10.92
N TYR A 84 5.20 -4.81 10.85
CA TYR A 84 4.58 -4.24 9.65
C TYR A 84 5.24 -2.91 9.30
N GLY A 85 5.45 -2.68 8.01
CA GLY A 85 5.92 -1.40 7.48
C GLY A 85 4.86 -0.80 6.55
N LEU A 86 4.61 0.49 6.72
CA LEU A 86 3.76 1.29 5.84
C LEU A 86 4.61 2.39 5.21
N LEU A 87 4.56 2.51 3.90
CA LEU A 87 5.17 3.64 3.17
C LEU A 87 4.14 4.73 2.89
N CYS A 88 2.87 4.34 2.73
CA CYS A 88 1.75 5.26 2.67
C CYS A 88 1.32 5.74 4.07
N HIS A 89 0.60 6.87 4.08
CA HIS A 89 0.09 7.52 5.27
C HIS A 89 -1.40 7.23 5.42
N LEU A 90 -1.77 6.38 6.38
CA LEU A 90 -3.17 6.11 6.74
C LEU A 90 -3.68 7.10 7.80
N GLU A 91 -2.77 7.70 8.56
CA GLU A 91 -3.02 8.70 9.60
C GLU A 91 -3.35 10.10 9.04
N GLY A 92 -3.26 10.26 7.73
CA GLY A 92 -3.50 11.52 7.05
C GLY A 92 -4.88 12.09 7.37
N THR A 93 -4.92 13.30 7.93
CA THR A 93 -6.15 14.06 8.13
C THR A 93 -6.05 15.42 7.44
N PRO A 94 -7.16 16.14 7.22
CA PRO A 94 -7.12 17.40 6.48
C PRO A 94 -6.18 18.45 7.11
N LYS A 95 -6.03 18.44 8.43
CA LYS A 95 -5.19 19.41 9.14
C LYS A 95 -3.69 19.20 8.89
N PRO A 96 -3.09 18.03 9.17
CA PRO A 96 -1.71 17.71 8.77
C PRO A 96 -1.48 17.90 7.27
N MET A 97 -2.41 17.46 6.40
CA MET A 97 -2.23 17.64 4.95
C MET A 97 -2.20 19.11 4.53
N ALA A 98 -3.05 19.96 5.14
CA ALA A 98 -3.02 21.40 4.92
C ALA A 98 -1.72 22.04 5.42
N TRP A 99 -1.20 21.57 6.55
CA TRP A 99 0.10 21.99 7.07
C TRP A 99 1.24 21.56 6.13
N MET A 100 1.30 20.30 5.72
CA MET A 100 2.33 19.77 4.82
C MET A 100 2.37 20.51 3.48
N THR A 101 1.20 20.73 2.86
CA THR A 101 1.10 21.49 1.60
C THR A 101 1.47 22.98 1.72
N THR A 102 1.58 23.50 2.94
CA THR A 102 2.05 24.86 3.21
C THR A 102 3.54 24.85 3.54
N THR A 103 4.00 23.92 4.38
CA THR A 103 5.39 23.78 4.80
C THR A 103 6.31 23.41 3.65
N PHE A 104 5.89 22.49 2.78
CA PHE A 104 6.69 21.96 1.67
C PHE A 104 6.27 22.54 0.31
N GLN A 105 5.80 23.79 0.29
CA GLN A 105 5.31 24.43 -0.94
C GLN A 105 6.40 24.56 -2.02
N ASP A 106 7.67 24.70 -1.61
CA ASP A 106 8.79 24.82 -2.53
C ASP A 106 9.07 23.47 -3.24
N GLU A 107 9.06 22.36 -2.50
CA GLU A 107 9.15 21.00 -3.07
C GLU A 107 8.00 20.72 -4.05
N LEU A 108 6.78 21.11 -3.68
CA LEU A 108 5.62 20.97 -4.58
C LEU A 108 5.80 21.81 -5.85
N ALA A 109 6.36 23.01 -5.75
CA ALA A 109 6.62 23.86 -6.91
C ALA A 109 7.71 23.28 -7.82
N GLU A 110 8.78 22.72 -7.25
CA GLU A 110 9.85 22.03 -7.98
C GLU A 110 9.33 20.83 -8.77
N GLU A 111 8.39 20.07 -8.20
CA GLU A 111 7.74 18.91 -8.84
C GLU A 111 6.52 19.29 -9.72
N GLY A 112 6.20 20.59 -9.84
CA GLY A 112 5.08 21.07 -10.65
C GLY A 112 3.69 20.68 -10.11
N LEU A 113 3.56 20.45 -8.80
CA LEU A 113 2.35 20.03 -8.12
C LEU A 113 1.56 21.21 -7.53
N ASP A 114 0.24 21.23 -7.73
CA ASP A 114 -0.66 22.25 -7.16
C ASP A 114 -1.08 21.86 -5.73
N ALA A 115 -0.55 22.57 -4.73
CA ALA A 115 -0.92 22.43 -3.32
C ALA A 115 -2.43 22.58 -3.05
N GLY A 116 -3.12 23.46 -3.77
CA GLY A 116 -4.57 23.60 -3.72
C GLY A 116 -5.30 22.38 -4.28
N ALA A 117 -4.81 21.79 -5.37
CA ALA A 117 -5.36 20.55 -5.92
C ALA A 117 -5.17 19.37 -4.97
N ILE A 118 -3.98 19.23 -4.37
CA ILE A 118 -3.70 18.20 -3.37
C ILE A 118 -4.66 18.33 -2.18
N ARG A 119 -4.87 19.55 -1.66
CA ARG A 119 -5.81 19.80 -0.56
C ARG A 119 -7.25 19.43 -0.92
N ARG A 120 -7.72 19.79 -2.12
CA ARG A 120 -9.07 19.42 -2.58
C ARG A 120 -9.23 17.92 -2.71
N ALA A 121 -8.24 17.23 -3.30
CA ALA A 121 -8.26 15.78 -3.44
C ALA A 121 -8.24 15.09 -2.08
N ALA A 122 -7.37 15.53 -1.16
CA ALA A 122 -7.30 15.06 0.21
C ALA A 122 -8.66 15.17 0.92
N MET A 123 -9.32 16.32 0.83
CA MET A 123 -10.66 16.50 1.42
C MET A 123 -11.71 15.58 0.79
N GLY A 124 -11.66 15.37 -0.52
CA GLY A 124 -12.61 14.51 -1.24
C GLY A 124 -12.47 13.01 -0.92
N HIS A 125 -11.27 12.58 -0.55
CA HIS A 125 -10.94 11.18 -0.26
C HIS A 125 -10.81 10.88 1.25
N GLU A 126 -10.95 11.90 2.10
CA GLU A 126 -10.79 11.76 3.55
C GLU A 126 -11.70 10.69 4.17
N PRO A 127 -13.00 10.57 3.80
CA PRO A 127 -13.85 9.52 4.35
C PRO A 127 -13.32 8.10 4.06
N GLN A 128 -12.88 7.85 2.82
CA GLN A 128 -12.36 6.55 2.39
C GLN A 128 -11.01 6.24 3.04
N LEU A 129 -10.15 7.25 3.18
CA LEU A 129 -8.90 7.14 3.91
C LEU A 129 -9.15 6.80 5.38
N ARG A 130 -10.10 7.49 6.02
CA ARG A 130 -10.49 7.26 7.41
C ARG A 130 -11.03 5.85 7.61
N ASP A 131 -11.89 5.37 6.73
CA ASP A 131 -12.44 4.01 6.83
C ASP A 131 -11.32 2.96 6.69
N THR A 132 -10.41 3.16 5.73
CA THR A 132 -9.22 2.31 5.56
C THR A 132 -8.36 2.29 6.83
N ALA A 133 -8.07 3.47 7.38
CA ALA A 133 -7.26 3.63 8.59
C ALA A 133 -7.91 2.97 9.81
N ARG A 134 -9.22 3.14 9.99
CA ARG A 134 -9.96 2.51 11.10
C ARG A 134 -9.90 1.00 11.04
N THR A 135 -10.05 0.42 9.86
CA THR A 135 -9.94 -1.04 9.69
C THR A 135 -8.53 -1.53 9.98
N VAL A 136 -7.51 -0.89 9.39
CA VAL A 136 -6.11 -1.32 9.54
C VAL A 136 -5.62 -1.15 10.98
N PHE A 137 -5.80 0.03 11.58
CA PHE A 137 -5.36 0.28 12.96
C PHE A 137 -6.18 -0.49 14.00
N GLY A 138 -7.48 -0.71 13.74
CA GLY A 138 -8.32 -1.57 14.59
C GLY A 138 -7.79 -3.00 14.63
N ARG A 139 -7.52 -3.60 13.46
CA ARG A 139 -6.96 -4.95 13.34
C ARG A 139 -5.56 -5.06 13.92
N TRP A 140 -4.73 -4.02 13.79
CA TRP A 140 -3.45 -3.96 14.50
C TRP A 140 -3.64 -4.00 16.01
N GLY A 141 -4.60 -3.24 16.55
CA GLY A 141 -4.95 -3.27 17.97
C GLY A 141 -5.38 -4.66 18.44
N ASP A 142 -6.20 -5.36 17.65
CA ASP A 142 -6.63 -6.73 17.95
C ASP A 142 -5.44 -7.69 17.98
N LEU A 143 -4.54 -7.63 16.98
CA LEU A 143 -3.33 -8.44 16.91
C LEU A 143 -2.39 -8.22 18.10
N VAL A 144 -2.20 -6.97 18.51
CA VAL A 144 -1.39 -6.62 19.70
C VAL A 144 -2.05 -7.15 20.98
N GLY A 145 -3.37 -7.05 21.07
CA GLY A 145 -4.16 -7.56 22.19
C GLY A 145 -4.08 -9.09 22.34
N GLU A 146 -4.16 -9.82 21.23
CA GLU A 146 -4.01 -11.29 21.20
C GLU A 146 -2.62 -11.75 21.65
N LEU A 147 -1.58 -10.96 21.39
CA LEU A 147 -0.21 -11.22 21.84
C LEU A 147 0.02 -10.91 23.34
N GLY A 148 -0.99 -10.43 24.06
CA GLY A 148 -0.89 -10.05 25.47
C GLY A 148 0.00 -8.83 25.73
N LEU A 149 0.35 -8.08 24.68
CA LEU A 149 1.16 -6.87 24.76
C LEU A 149 0.26 -5.72 25.22
N ARG A 150 0.48 -5.22 26.44
CA ARG A 150 -0.22 -4.02 26.92
C ARG A 150 0.44 -2.80 26.32
N VAL A 151 -0.30 -2.06 25.50
CA VAL A 151 0.09 -0.68 25.12
C VAL A 151 -0.20 0.19 26.34
N THR A 152 0.84 0.45 27.15
CA THR A 152 0.81 1.38 28.29
C THR A 152 1.12 2.78 27.86
#